data_AF-A0A9W8ZTA4-F1
#
_entry.id   AF-A0A9W8ZTA4-F1
#
_cell.length_a   1.000
_cell.length_b   1.000
_cell.length_c   1.000
_cell.angle_alpha   90.00
_cell.angle_beta   90.00
_cell.angle_gamma   90.00
#
_symmetry.space_group_name_H-M   'P 1'
#
loop_
_entity.id
_entity.type
_entity.pdbx_description
1 polymer ?
#
loop_
_entity_poly.entity_id
_entity_poly.type
_entity_poly.pdbx_seq_one_letter_code
_entity_poly.pdbx_strand_id
1 'polypeptide(L)'
;MALTDKEWKIAIEEKISQLKNTDNDGTVAAHTGGSQTKFITITHPSDPLFPSTIDHTLLKLDASSAQIDVLCYEAIRYGLKSCCVNGVHVQQVAERLHGSKSIPCAVIGFPLGASTTAVKVFEAQDAIFNGACEINMVINIGMLKYQSYTTVFNNIRAVAEECHVYQPQLHQHN
;
A
#
# COMPACT_ATOMS: atom_id res chain seq x y z
N MET A 1 23.43 7.11 7.55
CA MET A 1 23.71 5.88 8.33
C MET A 1 22.37 5.36 8.84
N ALA A 2 22.05 4.07 8.72
CA ALA A 2 20.79 3.55 9.25
C ALA A 2 20.83 3.56 10.79
N LEU A 3 19.75 3.98 11.44
CA LEU A 3 19.62 3.92 12.90
C LEU A 3 19.71 2.46 13.38
N THR A 4 20.35 2.25 14.51
CA THR A 4 20.34 0.98 15.26
C THR A 4 18.97 0.74 15.91
N ASP A 5 18.70 -0.48 16.36
CA ASP A 5 17.45 -0.79 17.08
C ASP A 5 17.28 0.07 18.35
N LYS A 6 18.39 0.41 19.03
CA LYS A 6 18.36 1.30 20.20
C LYS A 6 17.98 2.73 19.82
N GLU A 7 18.55 3.26 18.74
CA GLU A 7 18.23 4.61 18.27
C GLU A 7 16.80 4.70 17.73
N TRP A 8 16.32 3.67 17.01
CA TRP A 8 14.92 3.56 16.62
C TRP A 8 13.98 3.59 17.81
N LYS A 9 14.30 2.83 18.86
CA LYS A 9 13.50 2.82 20.09
C LYS A 9 13.38 4.22 20.70
N ILE A 10 14.51 4.92 20.84
CA ILE A 10 14.53 6.29 21.38
C ILE A 10 13.66 7.21 20.51
N ALA A 11 13.84 7.19 19.19
CA ALA A 11 13.06 8.03 18.28
C ALA A 11 11.55 7.73 18.34
N ILE A 12 11.16 6.46 18.48
CA ILE A 12 9.76 6.05 18.64
C ILE A 12 9.21 6.56 19.99
N GLU A 13 9.94 6.40 21.09
CA GLU A 13 9.53 6.85 22.42
C GLU A 13 9.41 8.37 22.52
N GLU A 14 10.33 9.11 21.88
CA GLU A 14 10.27 10.56 21.75
C GLU A 14 9.01 11.00 20.99
N LYS A 15 8.72 10.36 19.84
CA LYS A 15 7.53 10.69 19.06
C LYS A 15 6.23 10.37 19.82
N ILE A 16 6.19 9.26 20.55
CA ILE A 16 5.06 8.91 21.42
C ILE A 16 4.87 9.97 22.51
N SER A 17 5.95 10.45 23.12
CA SER A 17 5.90 11.47 24.17
C SER A 17 5.40 12.82 23.63
N GLN A 18 5.84 13.21 22.43
CA GLN A 18 5.34 14.42 21.76
C GLN A 18 3.83 14.36 21.52
N LEU A 19 3.32 13.25 20.98
CA LEU A 19 1.90 13.08 20.67
C LEU A 19 1.03 13.13 21.93
N LYS A 20 1.43 12.44 23.00
CA LYS A 20 0.71 12.46 24.28
C LYS A 20 0.65 13.85 24.91
N ASN A 21 1.67 14.68 24.70
CA ASN A 21 1.67 16.06 25.18
C ASN A 21 0.74 16.97 24.35
N THR A 22 0.55 16.69 23.06
CA THR A 22 -0.38 17.43 22.19
C THR A 22 -1.85 17.11 22.50
N ASP A 23 -2.17 15.86 22.84
CA ASP A 23 -3.54 15.45 23.20
C ASP A 23 -4.04 16.12 24.49
N ASN A 24 -3.14 16.52 25.40
CA ASN A 24 -3.49 17.20 26.65
C ASN A 24 -3.81 18.70 26.49
N ASP A 25 -3.48 19.32 25.34
CA ASP A 25 -3.69 20.76 25.10
C ASP A 25 -4.98 21.04 24.31
N GLY A 26 -5.83 20.02 24.10
CA GLY A 26 -7.14 20.14 23.44
C GLY A 26 -7.10 20.62 21.98
N THR A 27 -5.90 20.82 21.42
CA THR A 27 -5.67 21.28 20.06
C THR A 27 -5.05 20.15 19.27
N VAL A 28 -5.86 19.50 18.43
CA VAL A 28 -5.32 18.63 17.37
C VAL A 28 -4.62 19.56 16.39
N ALA A 29 -3.34 19.83 16.61
CA ALA A 29 -2.53 20.56 15.66
C ALA A 29 -2.46 19.74 14.38
N ALA A 30 -3.19 20.18 13.34
CA ALA A 30 -3.02 19.64 12.01
C ALA A 30 -1.53 19.73 11.66
N HIS A 31 -0.90 18.60 11.35
CA HIS A 31 0.48 18.58 10.85
C HIS A 31 0.49 19.27 9.46
N THR A 32 0.69 20.59 9.45
CA THR A 32 0.78 21.48 8.27
C THR A 32 2.15 21.42 7.59
N GLY A 33 2.84 20.28 7.66
CA GLY A 33 4.21 20.09 7.18
C GLY A 33 4.37 19.28 5.90
N GLY A 34 3.29 18.92 5.21
CA GLY A 34 3.33 18.17 3.95
C GLY A 34 2.36 18.75 2.93
N SER A 35 2.78 18.76 1.65
CA SER A 35 1.97 19.18 0.50
C SER A 35 0.50 18.84 0.68
N GLN A 36 -0.40 19.83 0.62
CA GLN A 36 -1.84 19.63 0.82
C GLN A 36 -2.33 18.46 -0.03
N THR A 37 -2.64 17.33 0.61
CA THR A 37 -3.17 16.16 -0.07
C THR A 37 -4.63 16.44 -0.41
N LYS A 38 -4.96 16.27 -1.70
CA LYS A 38 -6.27 16.50 -2.33
C LYS A 38 -7.47 15.81 -1.62
N PHE A 39 -7.20 14.93 -0.66
CA PHE A 39 -8.18 14.12 0.06
C PHE A 39 -8.69 14.72 1.38
N ILE A 40 -8.06 15.77 1.92
CA ILE A 40 -8.48 16.42 3.19
C ILE A 40 -9.90 17.03 3.07
N THR A 41 -10.40 17.24 1.85
CA THR A 41 -11.73 17.83 1.59
C THR A 41 -12.87 16.81 1.57
N ILE A 42 -12.58 15.50 1.49
CA ILE A 42 -13.63 14.47 1.45
C ILE A 42 -14.15 14.26 2.87
N THR A 43 -15.38 14.71 3.12
CA THR A 43 -16.00 14.68 4.46
C THR A 43 -17.27 13.82 4.54
N HIS A 44 -17.77 13.34 3.40
CA HIS A 44 -18.98 12.53 3.32
C HIS A 44 -18.91 11.52 2.15
N PRO A 45 -19.50 10.32 2.24
CA PRO A 45 -19.51 9.33 1.16
C PRO A 45 -20.19 9.78 -0.15
N SER A 46 -20.97 10.86 -0.12
CA SER A 46 -21.60 11.45 -1.32
C SER A 46 -20.66 12.39 -2.08
N ASP A 47 -19.46 12.66 -1.58
CA ASP A 47 -18.46 13.44 -2.29
C ASP A 47 -18.09 12.74 -3.61
N PRO A 48 -18.10 13.44 -4.76
CA PRO A 48 -17.72 12.85 -6.05
C PRO A 48 -16.33 12.21 -6.09
N LEU A 49 -15.41 12.62 -5.20
CA LEU A 49 -14.07 12.04 -5.09
C LEU A 49 -14.01 10.84 -4.14
N PHE A 50 -15.05 10.57 -3.34
CA PHE A 50 -15.05 9.45 -2.40
C PHE A 50 -14.72 8.09 -3.06
N PRO A 51 -15.29 7.72 -4.23
CA PRO A 51 -14.95 6.46 -4.90
C PRO A 51 -13.46 6.30 -5.20
N SER A 52 -12.76 7.41 -5.51
CA SER A 52 -11.31 7.42 -5.80
C SER A 52 -10.41 7.20 -4.58
N THR A 53 -10.99 6.93 -3.41
CA THR A 53 -10.28 6.52 -2.19
C THR A 53 -10.41 5.02 -1.89
N ILE A 54 -11.17 4.27 -2.71
CA ILE A 54 -11.53 2.87 -2.43
C ILE A 54 -10.69 1.91 -3.27
N ASP A 55 -10.02 0.99 -2.59
CA ASP A 55 -9.38 -0.19 -3.20
C ASP A 55 -10.37 -1.37 -3.17
N HIS A 56 -10.95 -1.70 -4.32
CA HIS A 56 -11.92 -2.80 -4.45
C HIS A 56 -11.19 -4.13 -4.39
N THR A 57 -11.50 -4.97 -3.41
CA THR A 57 -10.59 -6.04 -2.98
C THR A 57 -11.21 -7.43 -3.11
N LEU A 58 -10.49 -8.37 -3.75
CA LEU A 58 -10.81 -9.81 -3.73
C LEU A 58 -9.56 -10.64 -3.44
N LEU A 59 -9.44 -11.09 -2.20
CA LEU A 59 -8.30 -11.88 -1.70
C LEU A 59 -8.72 -13.29 -1.22
N LYS A 60 -9.90 -13.76 -1.62
CA LYS A 60 -10.35 -15.13 -1.32
C LYS A 60 -9.42 -16.14 -1.97
N LEU A 61 -9.12 -17.23 -1.27
CA LEU A 61 -8.23 -18.30 -1.73
C LEU A 61 -8.78 -19.02 -2.97
N ASP A 62 -10.09 -19.04 -3.13
CA ASP A 62 -10.83 -19.70 -4.19
C ASP A 62 -11.40 -18.69 -5.23
N ALA A 63 -10.85 -17.48 -5.29
CA ALA A 63 -11.26 -16.48 -6.25
C ALA A 63 -11.10 -17.00 -7.70
N SER A 64 -12.22 -17.11 -8.40
CA SER A 64 -12.24 -17.52 -9.80
C SER A 64 -11.96 -16.36 -10.74
N SER A 65 -11.47 -16.65 -11.94
CA SER A 65 -11.24 -15.64 -12.98
C SER A 65 -12.51 -14.84 -13.32
N ALA A 66 -13.70 -15.46 -13.32
CA ALA A 66 -14.96 -14.76 -13.54
C ALA A 66 -15.29 -13.76 -12.42
N GLN A 67 -14.94 -14.06 -11.17
CA GLN A 67 -15.11 -13.12 -10.06
C GLN A 67 -14.14 -11.95 -10.14
N ILE A 68 -12.92 -12.16 -10.66
CA ILE A 68 -11.96 -11.09 -10.95
C ILE A 68 -12.47 -10.18 -12.06
N ASP A 69 -13.12 -10.72 -13.09
CA ASP A 69 -13.76 -9.90 -14.13
C ASP A 69 -14.88 -9.02 -13.56
N VAL A 70 -15.71 -9.56 -12.66
CA VAL A 70 -16.75 -8.79 -11.95
C VAL A 70 -16.13 -7.68 -11.09
N LEU A 71 -15.07 -7.99 -10.34
CA LEU A 71 -14.31 -7.01 -9.55
C LEU A 71 -13.85 -5.83 -10.40
N CYS A 72 -13.23 -6.11 -11.56
CA CYS A 72 -12.74 -5.08 -12.47
C CYS A 72 -13.89 -4.25 -13.06
N TYR A 73 -14.97 -4.91 -13.49
CA TYR A 73 -16.16 -4.24 -14.01
C TYR A 73 -16.76 -3.26 -12.98
N GLU A 74 -16.90 -3.69 -11.73
CA GLU A 74 -17.41 -2.84 -10.64
C GLU A 74 -16.49 -1.66 -10.37
N ALA A 75 -15.17 -1.88 -10.32
CA ALA A 75 -14.21 -0.79 -10.12
C ALA A 75 -14.31 0.28 -11.22
N ILE A 76 -14.38 -0.13 -12.49
CA ILE A 76 -14.57 0.77 -13.62
C ILE A 76 -15.92 1.50 -13.52
N ARG A 77 -16.99 0.74 -13.29
CA ARG A 77 -18.37 1.27 -13.23
C ARG A 77 -18.54 2.36 -12.17
N TYR A 78 -17.92 2.17 -11.01
CA TYR A 78 -18.05 3.08 -9.88
C TYR A 78 -16.91 4.09 -9.76
N GLY A 79 -15.90 4.04 -10.66
CA GLY A 79 -14.75 4.94 -10.63
C GLY A 79 -13.88 4.76 -9.38
N LEU A 80 -13.70 3.51 -8.95
CA LEU A 80 -12.89 3.17 -7.78
C LEU A 80 -11.40 3.33 -8.08
N LYS A 81 -10.58 3.51 -7.04
CA LYS A 81 -9.14 3.77 -7.17
C LYS A 81 -8.41 2.57 -7.77
N SER A 82 -8.57 1.40 -7.18
CA SER A 82 -7.80 0.22 -7.56
C SER A 82 -8.59 -1.07 -7.40
N CYS A 83 -8.09 -2.14 -8.03
CA CYS A 83 -8.47 -3.51 -7.74
C CYS A 83 -7.32 -4.22 -7.00
N CYS A 84 -7.53 -4.59 -5.74
CA CYS A 84 -6.53 -5.25 -4.90
C CYS A 84 -6.73 -6.78 -4.89
N VAL A 85 -5.74 -7.52 -5.39
CA VAL A 85 -5.81 -8.98 -5.60
C VAL A 85 -4.54 -9.71 -5.19
N ASN A 86 -4.64 -11.04 -5.07
CA ASN A 86 -3.48 -11.92 -4.94
C ASN A 86 -2.65 -11.91 -6.24
N GLY A 87 -1.34 -12.16 -6.14
CA GLY A 87 -0.38 -12.09 -7.25
C GLY A 87 -0.82 -12.81 -8.53
N VAL A 88 -1.47 -13.96 -8.40
CA VAL A 88 -1.92 -14.80 -9.54
C VAL A 88 -2.92 -14.11 -10.47
N HIS A 89 -3.62 -13.08 -9.97
CA HIS A 89 -4.67 -12.38 -10.72
C HIS A 89 -4.21 -11.01 -11.24
N VAL A 90 -2.98 -10.58 -10.92
CA VAL A 90 -2.50 -9.23 -11.25
C VAL A 90 -2.52 -8.96 -12.75
N GLN A 91 -2.04 -9.91 -13.56
CA GLN A 91 -2.06 -9.78 -15.01
C GLN A 91 -3.50 -9.63 -15.55
N GLN A 92 -4.42 -10.46 -15.07
CA GLN A 92 -5.83 -10.38 -15.48
C GLN A 92 -6.42 -9.01 -15.13
N VAL A 93 -6.17 -8.50 -13.92
CA VAL A 93 -6.64 -7.18 -13.50
C VAL A 93 -6.03 -6.07 -14.36
N ALA A 94 -4.72 -6.13 -14.65
CA ALA A 94 -4.05 -5.17 -15.51
C ALA A 94 -4.65 -5.11 -16.92
N GLU A 95 -4.92 -6.26 -17.52
CA GLU A 95 -5.57 -6.34 -18.83
C GLU A 95 -7.00 -5.78 -18.80
N ARG A 96 -7.78 -6.08 -17.75
CA ARG A 96 -9.19 -5.63 -17.63
C ARG A 96 -9.33 -4.16 -17.31
N LEU A 97 -8.38 -3.57 -16.58
CA LEU A 97 -8.39 -2.15 -16.22
C LEU A 97 -7.71 -1.25 -17.26
N HIS A 98 -7.18 -1.81 -18.35
CA HIS A 98 -6.51 -1.04 -19.39
C HIS A 98 -7.37 0.11 -19.93
N GLY A 99 -6.81 1.32 -19.95
CA GLY A 99 -7.50 2.55 -20.38
C GLY A 99 -8.53 3.10 -19.38
N SER A 100 -8.70 2.47 -18.22
CA SER A 100 -9.55 2.98 -17.14
C SER A 100 -8.76 3.86 -16.16
N LYS A 101 -9.46 4.53 -15.25
CA LYS A 101 -8.84 5.28 -14.14
C LYS A 101 -8.44 4.38 -12.97
N SER A 102 -8.98 3.16 -12.90
CA SER A 102 -8.69 2.22 -11.83
C SER A 102 -7.37 1.52 -12.12
N ILE A 103 -6.55 1.29 -11.09
CA ILE A 103 -5.23 0.68 -11.25
C ILE A 103 -5.14 -0.72 -10.62
N PRO A 104 -4.27 -1.62 -11.12
CA PRO A 104 -4.04 -2.92 -10.48
C PRO A 104 -3.21 -2.76 -9.20
N CYS A 105 -3.68 -3.38 -8.11
CA CYS A 105 -3.00 -3.42 -6.82
C CYS A 105 -2.76 -4.88 -6.41
N ALA A 106 -1.55 -5.19 -5.95
CA ALA A 106 -1.15 -6.53 -5.53
C ALA A 106 -0.77 -6.58 -4.05
N VAL A 107 -1.18 -7.63 -3.35
CA VAL A 107 -0.69 -7.89 -1.98
C VAL A 107 0.63 -8.65 -1.98
N ILE A 108 1.54 -8.32 -1.05
CA ILE A 108 2.89 -8.91 -0.95
C ILE A 108 3.17 -9.41 0.47
N GLY A 109 3.69 -10.63 0.59
CA GLY A 109 3.90 -11.32 1.86
C GLY A 109 2.60 -11.57 2.61
N PHE A 110 1.46 -11.53 1.92
CA PHE A 110 0.13 -11.63 2.50
C PHE A 110 -0.26 -13.08 2.81
N PRO A 111 -1.05 -13.35 3.87
CA PRO A 111 -1.55 -12.38 4.86
C PRO A 111 -0.62 -12.18 6.06
N LEU A 112 0.41 -13.01 6.23
CA LEU A 112 1.13 -13.14 7.50
C LEU A 112 2.30 -12.17 7.67
N GLY A 113 2.88 -11.69 6.57
CA GLY A 113 4.09 -10.88 6.57
C GLY A 113 5.36 -11.60 7.00
N ALA A 114 5.29 -12.93 7.18
CA ALA A 114 6.34 -13.79 7.74
C ALA A 114 7.33 -14.34 6.69
N SER A 115 7.20 -13.96 5.42
CA SER A 115 8.17 -14.27 4.38
C SER A 115 9.47 -13.49 4.57
N THR A 116 10.58 -14.03 4.07
CA THR A 116 11.88 -13.33 4.06
C THR A 116 11.84 -12.08 3.18
N THR A 117 12.77 -11.14 3.39
CA THR A 117 12.87 -9.95 2.54
C THR A 117 13.08 -10.30 1.07
N ALA A 118 13.94 -11.28 0.77
CA ALA A 118 14.20 -11.71 -0.60
C ALA A 118 12.94 -12.23 -1.30
N VAL A 119 12.10 -13.00 -0.59
CA VAL A 119 10.83 -13.49 -1.15
C VAL A 119 9.86 -12.34 -1.41
N LYS A 120 9.72 -11.38 -0.49
CA LYS A 120 8.83 -10.23 -0.71
C LYS A 120 9.31 -9.33 -1.85
N VAL A 121 10.62 -9.14 -2.00
CA VAL A 121 11.22 -8.42 -3.13
C VAL A 121 10.88 -9.12 -4.44
N PHE A 122 11.11 -10.43 -4.53
CA PHE A 122 10.79 -11.20 -5.73
C PHE A 122 9.29 -11.17 -6.06
N GLU A 123 8.43 -11.35 -5.06
CA GLU A 123 6.97 -11.28 -5.23
C GLU A 123 6.51 -9.90 -5.73
N ALA A 124 7.14 -8.82 -5.24
CA ALA A 124 6.85 -7.47 -5.71
C ALA A 124 7.32 -7.25 -7.15
N GLN A 125 8.50 -7.75 -7.53
CA GLN A 125 9.00 -7.70 -8.90
C GLN A 125 8.08 -8.44 -9.87
N ASP A 126 7.62 -9.65 -9.50
CA ASP A 126 6.68 -10.42 -10.30
C ASP A 126 5.33 -9.69 -10.46
N ALA A 127 4.79 -9.13 -9.37
CA ALA A 127 3.56 -8.33 -9.44
C ALA A 127 3.72 -7.11 -10.36
N ILE A 128 4.83 -6.38 -10.26
CA ILE A 128 5.13 -5.23 -11.13
C ILE A 128 5.24 -5.67 -12.59
N PHE A 129 5.95 -6.77 -12.86
CA PHE A 129 6.06 -7.33 -14.21
C PHE A 129 4.70 -7.70 -14.80
N ASN A 130 3.80 -8.22 -13.96
CA ASN A 130 2.42 -8.53 -14.33
C ASN A 130 1.48 -7.30 -14.39
N GLY A 131 2.00 -6.09 -14.17
CA GLY A 131 1.25 -4.84 -14.37
C GLY A 131 0.67 -4.22 -13.09
N ALA A 132 1.10 -4.62 -11.90
CA ALA A 132 0.75 -3.92 -10.67
C ALA A 132 1.28 -2.48 -10.68
N CYS A 133 0.39 -1.53 -10.40
CA CYS A 133 0.74 -0.12 -10.20
C CYS A 133 0.84 0.27 -8.72
N GLU A 134 0.32 -0.58 -7.83
CA GLU A 134 0.32 -0.39 -6.38
C GLU A 134 0.65 -1.71 -5.68
N ILE A 135 1.43 -1.63 -4.60
CA ILE A 135 1.88 -2.76 -3.80
C ILE A 135 1.45 -2.59 -2.34
N ASN A 136 0.62 -3.54 -1.87
CA ASN A 136 0.12 -3.62 -0.50
C ASN A 136 0.84 -4.73 0.27
N MET A 137 2.01 -4.40 0.84
CA MET A 137 2.81 -5.37 1.59
C MET A 137 2.38 -5.54 3.05
N VAL A 138 2.55 -6.75 3.60
CA VAL A 138 2.38 -7.01 5.03
C VAL A 138 3.74 -6.96 5.75
N ILE A 139 3.86 -6.15 6.81
CA ILE A 139 5.09 -6.07 7.62
C ILE A 139 5.34 -7.35 8.41
N ASN A 140 6.58 -7.60 8.82
CA ASN A 140 6.88 -8.69 9.74
C ASN A 140 6.52 -8.28 11.18
N ILE A 141 5.32 -8.64 11.62
CA ILE A 141 4.79 -8.29 12.95
C ILE A 141 5.63 -8.92 14.07
N GLY A 142 6.15 -10.14 13.88
CA GLY A 142 7.00 -10.80 14.87
C GLY A 142 8.26 -10.00 15.17
N MET A 143 8.97 -9.57 14.12
CA MET A 143 10.18 -8.76 14.25
C MET A 143 9.89 -7.38 14.88
N LEU A 144 8.76 -6.77 14.55
CA LEU A 144 8.34 -5.51 15.18
C LEU A 144 8.10 -5.69 16.69
N LYS A 145 7.41 -6.76 17.10
CA LYS A 145 7.15 -7.06 18.52
C LYS A 145 8.44 -7.38 19.30
N TYR A 146 9.44 -7.95 18.62
CA TYR A 146 10.79 -8.14 19.19
C TYR A 146 11.66 -6.89 19.19
N GLN A 147 11.12 -5.72 18.79
CA GLN A 147 11.87 -4.45 18.70
C GLN A 147 13.07 -4.53 17.73
N SER A 148 13.01 -5.45 16.75
CA SER A 148 14.01 -5.53 15.68
C SER A 148 13.67 -4.54 14.56
N TYR A 149 13.76 -3.25 14.90
CA TYR A 149 13.34 -2.14 14.06
C TYR A 149 14.14 -2.03 12.76
N THR A 150 15.45 -2.25 12.83
CA THR A 150 16.35 -2.31 11.67
C THR A 150 15.91 -3.36 10.67
N THR A 151 15.53 -4.55 11.13
CA THR A 151 15.02 -5.64 10.29
C THR A 151 13.72 -5.24 9.59
N VAL A 152 12.77 -4.68 10.35
CA VAL A 152 11.47 -4.23 9.79
C VAL A 152 11.68 -3.09 8.78
N PHE A 153 12.51 -2.11 9.13
CA PHE A 153 12.85 -0.99 8.25
C PHE A 153 13.48 -1.47 6.95
N ASN A 154 14.50 -2.33 7.02
CA ASN A 154 15.17 -2.85 5.84
C ASN A 154 14.24 -3.74 4.99
N ASN A 155 13.32 -4.48 5.60
CA ASN A 155 12.31 -5.27 4.88
C ASN A 155 11.38 -4.38 4.04
N ILE A 156 10.86 -3.31 4.64
CA ILE A 156 9.98 -2.35 3.95
C ILE A 156 10.77 -1.58 2.88
N ARG A 157 11.96 -1.09 3.24
CA ARG A 157 12.82 -0.32 2.34
C ARG A 157 13.15 -1.12 1.08
N ALA A 158 13.52 -2.38 1.20
CA ALA A 158 13.88 -3.20 0.05
C ALA A 158 12.70 -3.35 -0.94
N VAL A 159 11.48 -3.59 -0.45
CA VAL A 159 10.29 -3.67 -1.31
C VAL A 159 9.97 -2.29 -1.93
N ALA A 160 10.07 -1.22 -1.14
CA ALA A 160 9.81 0.13 -1.63
C ALA A 160 10.83 0.59 -2.70
N GLU A 161 12.10 0.24 -2.54
CA GLU A 161 13.16 0.53 -3.52
C GLU A 161 12.83 -0.15 -4.86
N GLU A 162 12.43 -1.42 -4.85
CA GLU A 162 12.00 -2.13 -6.06
C GLU A 162 10.82 -1.43 -6.74
N CYS A 163 9.78 -1.04 -6.00
CA CYS A 163 8.62 -0.34 -6.57
C CYS A 163 9.01 0.99 -7.27
N HIS A 164 9.93 1.76 -6.70
CA HIS A 164 10.34 3.05 -7.27
C HIS A 164 11.24 2.93 -8.51
N VAL A 165 11.96 1.81 -8.68
CA VAL A 165 12.77 1.57 -9.89
C VAL A 165 11.90 1.48 -11.15
N TYR A 166 10.71 0.90 -11.05
CA TYR A 166 9.84 0.62 -12.21
C TYR A 166 8.77 1.70 -12.47
N GLN A 167 8.55 2.63 -11.55
CA GLN A 167 7.58 3.72 -11.68
C GLN A 167 7.79 4.69 -12.88
N PRO A 168 9.00 4.91 -13.45
CA PRO A 168 9.19 5.83 -14.57
C PRO A 168 8.51 5.43 -15.89
N GLN A 169 8.07 4.18 -16.04
CA GLN A 169 7.64 3.64 -17.35
C GLN A 169 6.11 3.63 -17.54
N LEU A 170 5.33 3.60 -16.46
CA LEU A 170 3.86 3.42 -16.53
C LEU A 170 3.08 4.69 -16.92
N HIS A 171 3.70 5.88 -16.86
CA HIS A 171 3.05 7.16 -17.20
C HIS A 171 3.23 7.60 -18.66
N GLN A 172 3.88 6.81 -19.52
CA GLN A 172 4.17 7.23 -20.90
C GLN A 172 3.09 6.88 -21.94
N HIS A 173 1.96 6.28 -21.56
CA HIS A 173 0.95 5.79 -22.50
C HIS A 173 -0.47 6.34 -22.29
N ASN A 174 -0.60 7.54 -21.72
CA ASN A 174 -1.83 8.34 -21.77
C ASN A 174 -1.59 9.65 -22.51
#